data_AF-A0A7C2JL78-F1
#
_entry.id   AF-A0A7C2JL78-F1
#
_cell.length_a   1.000
_cell.length_b   1.000
_cell.length_c   1.000
_cell.angle_alpha   90.00
_cell.angle_beta   90.00
_cell.angle_gamma   90.00
#
_symmetry.space_group_name_H-M   'P 1'
#
loop_
_entity.id
_entity.type
_entity.pdbx_description
1 polymer ?
#
loop_
_entity_poly.entity_id
_entity_poly.type
_entity_poly.pdbx_seq_one_letter_code
_entity_poly.pdbx_strand_id
1 'polypeptide(L)' 'LRLSPEGQLYTCLFGAKGHDLRGLLRSGASDAEVEAFVASVWRGRSDRYSEERTEATAGLPKVEMSHIGG' A
#
# COMPACT_ATOMS: atom_id res chain seq x y z
N LEU A 1 -5.20 1.46 1.28
CA LEU A 1 -4.85 0.88 -0.03
C LEU A 1 -4.59 2.01 -1.00
N ARG A 2 -3.65 1.81 -1.92
CA ARG A 2 -3.37 2.72 -3.04
C ARG A 2 -3.38 1.90 -4.33
N LEU A 3 -3.85 2.48 -5.42
CA LEU A 3 -3.81 1.87 -6.75
C LEU A 3 -2.71 2.55 -7.56
N SER A 4 -1.81 1.76 -8.12
CA SER A 4 -0.77 2.27 -9.03
C SER A 4 -1.32 2.46 -10.45
N PRO A 5 -0.66 3.26 -11.30
CA PRO A 5 -1.03 3.42 -12.71
C PRO A 5 -1.03 2.12 -13.50
N GLU A 6 -0.19 1.15 -13.11
CA GLU A 6 -0.09 -0.19 -13.71
C GLU A 6 -1.27 -1.09 -13.31
N GLY A 7 -2.11 -0.63 -12.37
CA GLY A 7 -3.29 -1.34 -11.91
C GLY A 7 -3.02 -2.34 -10.78
N GLN A 8 -1.99 -2.08 -9.96
CA GLN A 8 -1.67 -2.90 -8.78
C GLN A 8 -2.09 -2.20 -7.48
N LEU A 9 -2.60 -2.99 -6.53
CA LEU A 9 -2.91 -2.52 -5.18
C LEU A 9 -1.68 -2.61 -4.28
N TYR A 10 -1.37 -1.50 -3.61
CA TYR A 10 -0.33 -1.41 -2.60
C TYR A 10 -0.95 -1.09 -1.23
N THR A 11 -0.44 -1.75 -0.19
CA THR A 11 -0.90 -1.57 1.20
C THR A 11 -0.17 -0.43 1.94
N CYS A 12 1.00 -0.01 1.43
CA CYS A 12 1.81 1.10 1.95
C CYS A 12 2.36 1.96 0.79
N LEU A 13 2.53 3.27 1.01
CA LEU A 13 3.17 4.16 0.03
C LEU A 13 4.61 3.77 -0.30
N PHE A 14 5.27 3.08 0.63
CA PHE A 14 6.64 2.59 0.50
C PHE A 14 6.69 1.06 0.28
N GLY A 15 5.55 0.44 -0.03
CA GLY A 15 5.47 -1.01 -0.21
C GLY A 15 6.17 -1.46 -1.50
N ALA A 16 6.94 -2.55 -1.43
CA ALA A 16 7.71 -3.07 -2.57
C ALA A 16 6.92 -4.07 -3.45
N LYS A 17 5.79 -4.58 -2.96
CA LYS A 17 4.99 -5.60 -3.66
C LYS A 17 3.56 -5.10 -3.82
N GLY A 18 3.07 -5.15 -5.06
CA GLY A 18 1.68 -4.87 -5.41
C GLY A 18 0.88 -6.14 -5.68
N HIS A 19 -0.44 -6.05 -5.56
CA HIS A 19 -1.38 -7.11 -5.92
C HIS A 19 -2.07 -6.77 -7.25
N ASP A 20 -2.05 -7.66 -8.23
CA ASP A 20 -2.55 -7.38 -9.60
C ASP A 20 -4.08 -7.36 -9.69
N LEU A 21 -4.67 -6.19 -9.42
CA LEU A 21 -6.11 -5.95 -9.55
C LEU A 21 -6.53 -5.87 -11.03
N ARG A 22 -5.68 -5.30 -11.89
CA ARG A 22 -5.96 -5.17 -13.32
C ARG A 22 -6.12 -6.53 -14.00
N GLY A 23 -5.27 -7.49 -13.66
CA GLY A 23 -5.40 -8.88 -14.13
C GLY A 23 -6.74 -9.49 -13.73
N LEU A 24 -7.13 -9.36 -12.46
CA LEU A 24 -8.41 -9.85 -11.94
C LEU A 24 -9.62 -9.23 -12.65
N LEU A 25 -9.62 -7.92 -12.87
CA LEU A 25 -10.71 -7.25 -13.57
C LEU A 25 -10.80 -7.68 -15.04
N ARG A 26 -9.66 -7.90 -15.70
CA ARG A 26 -9.60 -8.31 -17.11
C ARG A 26 -9.91 -9.78 -17.34
N SER A 27 -9.87 -10.62 -16.31
CA SER A 27 -10.34 -12.00 -16.39
C SER A 27 -11.86 -12.14 -16.33
N GLY A 28 -12.60 -11.03 -16.19
CA GLY A 28 -14.06 -11.05 -16.08
C GLY A 28 -14.56 -11.49 -14.71
N ALA A 29 -13.77 -11.26 -13.65
CA ALA A 29 -14.19 -11.53 -12.28
C ALA A 29 -15.48 -10.78 -11.95
N SER A 30 -16.37 -11.45 -11.21
CA SER A 30 -17.59 -10.85 -10.65
C SER A 30 -17.25 -9.84 -9.56
N ASP A 31 -18.20 -8.95 -9.27
CA ASP A 31 -18.06 -7.96 -8.20
C ASP A 31 -17.77 -8.62 -6.84
N ALA A 32 -18.38 -9.79 -6.57
CA ALA A 32 -18.15 -10.55 -5.34
C ALA A 32 -16.70 -11.08 -5.25
N GLU A 33 -16.09 -11.50 -6.36
CA GLU A 33 -14.71 -11.95 -6.40
C GLU A 33 -13.73 -10.78 -6.22
N VAL A 34 -14.03 -9.63 -6.83
CA VAL A 34 -13.26 -8.39 -6.65
C VAL A 34 -13.35 -7.92 -5.20
N GLU A 35 -14.54 -7.93 -4.60
CA GLU A 35 -14.74 -7.58 -3.19
C GLU A 35 -13.94 -8.51 -2.27
N ALA A 36 -14.06 -9.83 -2.47
CA ALA A 36 -13.33 -10.82 -1.69
C ALA A 36 -11.81 -10.63 -1.79
N PHE A 37 -11.31 -10.35 -2.99
CA PHE A 37 -9.90 -10.06 -3.23
C PHE A 37 -9.44 -8.81 -2.48
N VAL A 38 -10.13 -7.67 -2.65
CA VAL A 38 -9.78 -6.42 -1.97
C VAL A 38 -9.84 -6.58 -0.45
N ALA A 39 -10.86 -7.26 0.06
CA ALA A 39 -11.02 -7.52 1.48
C ALA A 39 -9.89 -8.41 2.03
N SER A 40 -9.43 -9.41 1.26
CA SER A 40 -8.30 -10.26 1.64
C SER A 40 -7.00 -9.47 1.75
N VAL A 41 -6.72 -8.59 0.77
CA VAL A 41 -5.54 -7.72 0.77
C VAL A 41 -5.59 -6.75 1.94
N TRP A 42 -6.76 -6.17 2.23
CA TRP A 42 -6.93 -5.26 3.36
C TRP A 42 -6.72 -5.95 4.71
N ARG A 43 -7.28 -7.14 4.91
CA ARG A 43 -7.11 -7.90 6.16
C ARG A 43 -5.68 -8.37 6.39
N GLY A 44 -4.94 -8.65 5.32
CA GLY A 44 -3.52 -9.05 5.40
C GLY A 44 -2.54 -7.89 5.61
N ARG A 45 -2.99 -6.64 5.58
CA ARG A 45 -2.13 -5.47 5.71
C ARG A 45 -1.51 -5.38 7.11
N SER A 46 -0.18 -5.34 7.16
CA SER A 46 0.59 -5.11 8.38
C SER A 46 1.65 -4.01 8.25
N ASP A 47 1.71 -3.31 7.12
CA ASP A 47 2.75 -2.33 6.83
C ASP A 47 2.64 -1.08 7.71
N ARG A 48 3.76 -0.73 8.34
CA ARG A 48 3.95 0.47 9.18
C ARG A 48 5.33 1.09 8.94
N TYR A 49 5.69 1.21 7.66
CA TYR A 49 7.02 1.62 7.20
C TYR A 49 7.56 2.88 7.91
N SER A 50 6.74 3.92 8.04
CA SER A 50 7.19 5.16 8.69
C SER A 50 7.52 4.96 10.18
N GLU A 51 6.80 4.10 10.89
CA GLU A 51 7.08 3.74 12.28
C GLU A 51 8.38 2.94 12.37
N GLU A 52 8.50 1.86 11.59
CA GLU A 52 9.70 1.01 11.52
C GLU A 52 10.96 1.82 11.18
N ARG A 53 10.85 2.74 10.23
CA ARG A 53 11.96 3.65 9.89
C ARG A 53 12.28 4.60 11.04
N THR A 54 11.27 5.13 11.72
CA THR A 54 11.47 6.04 12.87
C THR A 54 12.17 5.31 14.02
N GLU A 55 11.77 4.07 14.32
CA GLU A 55 12.45 3.21 15.29
C GLU A 55 13.91 2.95 14.89
N ALA A 56 14.16 2.63 13.61
CA ALA A 56 15.50 2.36 13.09
C ALA A 56 16.43 3.59 13.06
N THR A 57 15.88 4.80 13.02
CA THR A 57 16.65 6.05 12.99
C THR A 57 16.48 6.88 14.27
N ALA A 58 16.08 6.25 15.38
CA ALA A 58 15.88 6.94 16.65
C ALA A 58 17.16 7.69 17.06
N GLY A 59 17.07 9.02 17.16
CA GLY A 59 18.19 9.90 17.54
C GLY A 59 18.88 10.64 16.37
N LEU A 60 18.52 10.36 15.12
CA LEU A 60 18.98 11.14 13.98
C LEU A 60 18.08 12.37 13.75
N PRO A 61 18.63 13.52 13.30
CA PRO A 61 17.83 14.68 12.93
C PRO A 61 16.84 14.31 11.81
N LYS A 62 15.56 14.65 12.00
CA LYS A 62 14.50 14.42 11.02
C LYS A 62 13.96 15.75 10.52
N VAL A 63 13.83 15.89 9.21
CA VAL A 63 13.10 17.00 8.59
C VAL A 63 11.60 16.66 8.55
N GLU A 64 10.76 17.58 9.03
CA GLU A 64 9.31 17.39 9.03
C GLU A 64 8.72 17.76 7.66
N MET A 65 7.72 17.00 7.21
CA MET A 65 7.03 17.24 5.93
C MET A 65 6.40 18.65 5.87
N SER A 66 5.92 19.16 7.01
CA SER A 66 5.42 20.55 7.13
C SER A 66 6.48 21.61 6.83
N HIS A 67 7.77 21.27 6.97
CA HIS A 67 8.88 22.17 6.70
C HIS A 67 9.30 22.19 5.23
N ILE A 68 9.02 21.12 4.47
CA ILE A 68 9.49 20.96 3.07
C ILE A 68 8.37 20.90 2.02
N GLY A 69 7.13 21.18 2.41
CA GLY A 69 5.97 21.12 1.53
C GLY A 69 5.37 19.72 1.53
N GLY A 70 4.18 19.60 2.11
CA GLY A 70 3.46 18.34 2.27
C GLY A 70 3.08 17.65 0.96
#